data_AF-X1BQ86-F1
#
_entry.id   AF-X1BQ86-F1
#
_cell.length_a   1.000
_cell.length_b   1.000
_cell.length_c   1.000
_cell.angle_alpha   90.00
_cell.angle_beta   90.00
_cell.angle_gamma   90.00
#
_symmetry.space_group_name_H-M   'P 1'
#
loop_
_entity.id
_entity.type
_entity.pdbx_description
1 polymer ?
#
loop_
_entity_poly.entity_id
_entity_poly.type
_entity_poly.pdbx_seq_one_letter_code
_entity_poly.pdbx_strand_id
1 'polypeptide(L)'
;VLELSQTYDLLVTLEENAIAGGAGAGVNELLATQGETTATLNLGLPDAFVEHGAHADQLIWTGLDSDGIVQRINSKYGLIQQPIAPSLSFHDTMEATLKSK
;
A
#
# COMPACT_ATOMS: atom_id res chain seq x y z
N VAL A 1 15.23 3.97 7.27
CA VAL A 1 14.20 4.04 6.22
C VAL A 1 14.82 3.88 4.84
N LEU A 2 15.72 4.77 4.39
CA LEU A 2 16.34 4.69 3.06
C LEU A 2 17.11 3.38 2.81
N GLU A 3 17.88 2.91 3.79
CA GLU A 3 18.54 1.60 3.69
C GLU A 3 17.54 0.45 3.47
N LEU A 4 16.38 0.52 4.13
CA LEU A 4 15.33 -0.48 3.98
C LEU A 4 14.65 -0.35 2.61
N SER A 5 14.44 0.86 2.10
CA SER A 5 13.79 1.08 0.80
C SER A 5 14.59 0.46 -0.35
N GLN A 6 15.92 0.44 -0.23
CA GLN A 6 16.83 -0.13 -1.22
C GLN A 6 16.90 -1.67 -1.18
N THR A 7 16.47 -2.29 -0.08
CA THR A 7 16.63 -3.73 0.15
C THR A 7 15.33 -4.51 0.09
N TYR A 8 14.20 -3.86 0.36
CA TYR A 8 12.89 -4.50 0.47
C TYR A 8 11.91 -3.98 -0.58
N ASP A 9 11.10 -4.87 -1.14
CA ASP A 9 10.09 -4.51 -2.16
C ASP A 9 8.91 -3.72 -1.58
N LEU A 10 8.66 -3.87 -0.28
CA LEU A 10 7.54 -3.26 0.44
C LEU A 10 7.98 -2.79 1.82
N LEU A 11 7.77 -1.51 2.11
CA LEU A 11 7.85 -0.96 3.46
C LEU A 11 6.46 -0.85 4.06
N VAL A 12 6.30 -1.31 5.30
CA VAL A 12 5.05 -1.22 6.05
C VAL A 12 5.29 -0.35 7.28
N THR A 13 4.47 0.68 7.45
CA THR A 13 4.42 1.45 8.70
C THR A 13 3.18 1.04 9.49
N LEU A 14 3.31 0.99 10.81
CA LEU A 14 2.22 0.64 11.72
C LEU A 14 2.18 1.65 12.86
N GLU A 15 1.04 2.30 13.04
CA GLU A 15 0.82 3.29 14.08
C GLU A 15 -0.60 3.22 14.63
N GLU A 16 -0.78 3.44 15.93
CA GLU A 16 -2.11 3.64 16.54
C GLU A 16 -2.48 5.14 16.52
N ASN A 17 -2.32 5.74 15.34
CA ASN A 17 -2.56 7.15 15.07
C ASN A 17 -3.17 7.29 13.67
N ALA A 18 -3.74 8.46 13.36
CA ALA A 18 -4.25 8.74 12.03
C ALA A 18 -3.16 8.57 10.96
N ILE A 19 -3.48 7.86 9.87
CA ILE A 19 -2.55 7.70 8.73
C ILE A 19 -2.25 9.06 8.09
N ALA A 20 -3.24 9.94 8.00
CA ALA A 20 -3.09 11.28 7.46
C ALA A 20 -2.26 12.15 8.43
N GLY A 21 -1.07 12.57 7.96
CA GLY A 21 -0.13 13.34 8.79
C GLY A 21 0.56 12.53 9.90
N GLY A 22 0.39 11.21 9.91
CA GLY A 22 1.03 10.30 10.87
C GLY A 22 2.50 10.00 10.57
N ALA A 23 3.07 9.06 11.32
CA ALA A 23 4.43 8.59 11.13
C ALA A 23 4.64 8.00 9.72
N GLY A 24 3.65 7.25 9.21
CA GLY A 24 3.68 6.72 7.85
C GLY A 24 3.71 7.81 6.77
N ALA A 25 3.08 8.96 7.01
CA ALA A 25 3.14 10.09 6.11
C ALA A 25 4.55 10.71 6.08
N GLY A 26 5.19 10.89 7.24
CA GLY A 26 6.57 11.37 7.30
C GLY A 26 7.58 10.44 6.63
N VAL A 27 7.38 9.12 6.72
CA VAL A 27 8.17 8.13 5.97
C VAL A 27 8.00 8.33 4.46
N ASN A 28 6.76 8.49 3.99
CA ASN A 28 6.49 8.73 2.57
C ASN A 28 7.10 10.05 2.08
N GLU A 29 7.03 11.11 2.87
CA GLU A 29 7.65 12.40 2.56
C GLU A 29 9.17 12.28 2.40
N LEU A 30 9.82 11.55 3.31
CA LEU A 30 11.25 11.27 3.22
C LEU A 30 11.59 10.51 1.93
N LEU A 31 10.88 9.42 1.63
CA LEU A 31 11.11 8.61 0.44
C LEU A 31 10.92 9.44 -0.84
N ALA A 32 9.84 10.22 -0.92
CA ALA A 32 9.58 11.09 -2.05
C ALA A 32 10.67 12.16 -2.23
N THR A 33 11.13 12.76 -1.13
CA THR A 33 12.22 13.77 -1.15
C THR A 33 13.54 13.18 -1.66
N GLN A 34 13.79 11.90 -1.40
CA GLN A 34 14.99 11.19 -1.87
C GLN A 34 14.82 10.53 -3.24
N GLY A 35 13.63 10.62 -3.85
CA GLY A 35 13.34 9.97 -5.15
C GLY A 35 13.23 8.44 -5.08
N GLU A 36 13.02 7.89 -3.88
CA GLU A 36 12.83 6.45 -3.67
C GLU A 36 11.42 6.03 -4.12
N THR A 37 11.32 4.90 -4.83
CA THR A 37 10.07 4.42 -5.44
C THR A 37 9.52 3.14 -4.80
N THR A 38 10.16 2.68 -3.73
CA THR A 38 9.75 1.48 -2.99
C THR A 38 8.30 1.57 -2.57
N ALA A 39 7.55 0.48 -2.77
CA ALA A 39 6.15 0.47 -2.41
C ALA A 39 5.99 0.62 -0.89
N THR A 40 5.02 1.44 -0.47
CA THR A 40 4.68 1.62 0.93
C THR A 40 3.24 1.20 1.23
N LEU A 41 3.02 0.74 2.46
CA LEU A 41 1.71 0.51 3.06
C LEU A 41 1.69 1.14 4.46
N ASN A 42 0.82 2.12 4.66
CA ASN A 42 0.64 2.75 5.96
C ASN A 42 -0.57 2.14 6.66
N LEU A 43 -0.33 1.46 7.78
CA LEU A 43 -1.35 0.90 8.64
C LEU A 43 -1.53 1.81 9.84
N GLY A 44 -2.73 2.33 10.01
CA GLY A 44 -3.09 3.14 11.16
C GLY A 44 -4.57 3.41 11.20
N LEU A 45 -4.96 4.36 12.04
CA LEU A 45 -6.35 4.75 12.22
C LEU A 45 -6.84 5.55 11.00
N PRO A 46 -8.12 5.41 10.65
CA PRO A 46 -8.74 6.28 9.66
C PRO A 46 -8.77 7.72 10.17
N ASP A 47 -8.83 8.68 9.25
CA ASP A 47 -9.14 10.08 9.58
C ASP A 47 -10.65 10.24 9.85
N ALA A 48 -11.13 9.53 10.86
CA ALA A 48 -12.52 9.47 11.28
C ALA A 48 -12.60 9.08 12.76
N PHE A 49 -13.72 9.41 13.40
CA PHE A 49 -13.99 8.94 14.75
C PHE A 49 -14.17 7.43 14.77
N VAL A 50 -13.41 6.75 15.63
CA VAL A 50 -13.60 5.34 15.95
C VAL A 50 -14.63 5.24 17.06
N GLU A 51 -15.58 4.31 16.91
CA GLU A 51 -16.65 4.10 17.89
C GLU A 51 -16.07 3.77 19.28
N HIS A 52 -16.78 4.17 20.34
CA HIS A 52 -16.37 3.85 21.69
C HIS A 52 -16.59 2.35 21.97
N GLY A 53 -15.55 1.67 22.44
CA GLY A 53 -15.59 0.25 22.73
C GLY A 53 -14.38 -0.19 23.57
N ALA A 54 -14.24 -1.49 23.80
CA ALA A 54 -12.98 -2.00 24.33
C ALA A 54 -11.88 -1.76 23.28
N HIS A 55 -10.66 -1.54 23.74
CA HIS A 55 -9.51 -1.28 22.86
C HIS A 55 -9.32 -2.38 21.81
N ALA A 56 -9.48 -3.64 22.19
CA ALA A 56 -9.40 -4.78 21.27
C ALA A 56 -10.47 -4.72 20.17
N ASP A 57 -11.69 -4.29 20.50
CA ASP A 57 -12.76 -4.15 19.51
C ASP A 57 -12.45 -3.01 18.53
N GLN A 58 -11.91 -1.89 19.03
CA GLN A 58 -11.49 -0.77 18.20
C GLN A 58 -10.37 -1.15 17.22
N LEU A 59 -9.41 -1.97 17.66
CA LEU A 59 -8.38 -2.51 16.78
C LEU A 59 -8.98 -3.41 15.69
N ILE A 60 -9.91 -4.31 16.05
CA ILE A 60 -10.60 -5.17 15.07
C ILE A 60 -11.40 -4.33 14.06
N TRP A 61 -12.17 -3.34 14.53
CA TRP A 61 -12.99 -2.48 13.67
C TRP A 61 -12.16 -1.65 12.69
N THR A 62 -10.94 -1.28 13.08
CA THR A 62 -9.98 -0.55 12.23
C THR A 62 -9.02 -1.48 11.49
N GLY A 63 -9.15 -2.79 11.69
CA GLY A 63 -8.28 -3.84 11.14
C GLY A 63 -6.84 -3.81 11.65
N LEU A 64 -6.56 -3.08 12.73
CA LEU A 64 -5.26 -3.01 13.40
C LEU A 64 -5.00 -4.17 14.36
N ASP A 65 -5.90 -5.15 14.41
CA ASP A 65 -5.63 -6.44 15.00
C ASP A 65 -4.66 -7.26 14.12
N SER A 66 -4.11 -8.35 14.68
CA SER A 66 -3.11 -9.17 14.01
C SER A 66 -3.59 -9.70 12.65
N ASP A 67 -4.83 -10.16 12.55
CA ASP A 67 -5.35 -10.76 11.32
C ASP A 67 -5.57 -9.69 10.25
N GLY A 68 -6.14 -8.55 10.64
CA GLY A 68 -6.32 -7.39 9.75
C GLY A 68 -4.99 -6.83 9.22
N ILE A 69 -3.94 -6.78 10.06
CA ILE A 69 -2.59 -6.38 9.65
C ILE A 69 -2.04 -7.34 8.60
N VAL A 70 -2.02 -8.65 8.90
CA VAL A 70 -1.46 -9.67 8.02
C VAL A 70 -2.20 -9.72 6.68
N GLN A 71 -3.54 -9.63 6.71
CA GLN A 71 -4.36 -9.62 5.50
C GLN A 71 -3.98 -8.46 4.57
N ARG A 72 -3.83 -7.25 5.10
CA ARG A 72 -3.51 -6.05 4.31
C ARG A 72 -2.09 -6.10 3.74
N ILE A 73 -1.13 -6.60 4.52
CA ILE A 73 0.25 -6.80 4.05
C ILE A 73 0.28 -7.81 2.90
N ASN A 74 -0.34 -8.99 3.08
CA ASN A 74 -0.38 -10.03 2.04
C ASN A 74 -1.08 -9.53 0.77
N SER A 75 -2.18 -8.78 0.92
CA SER A 75 -2.91 -8.20 -0.22
C SER A 75 -2.03 -7.21 -0.98
N LYS A 76 -1.33 -6.30 -0.28
CA LYS A 76 -0.42 -5.34 -0.91
C LYS A 76 0.77 -6.01 -1.57
N TYR A 77 1.40 -6.97 -0.88
CA TYR A 77 2.56 -7.69 -1.39
C TYR A 77 2.21 -8.50 -2.63
N GLY A 78 1.04 -9.15 -2.64
CA GLY A 78 0.53 -9.86 -3.82
C GLY A 78 0.36 -8.97 -5.04
N LEU A 79 -0.05 -7.70 -4.86
CA LEU A 79 -0.15 -6.73 -5.97
C LEU A 79 1.21 -6.32 -6.52
N ILE A 80 2.23 -6.20 -5.66
CA ILE A 80 3.60 -5.83 -6.06
C ILE A 80 4.27 -6.95 -6.84
N GLN A 81 3.96 -8.21 -6.52
CA GLN A 81 4.55 -9.39 -7.16
C GLN A 81 3.89 -9.75 -8.51
N GLN A 82 2.81 -9.08 -8.94
CA GLN A 82 2.22 -9.37 -10.24
C GLN A 82 3.10 -8.82 -11.39
N PRO A 83 3.33 -9.60 -12.46
CA PRO A 83 3.98 -9.07 -13.65
C PRO A 83 3.15 -7.91 -14.21
N ILE A 84 3.81 -6.77 -14.48
CA ILE A 84 3.19 -5.71 -15.28
C ILE A 84 2.92 -6.33 -16.66
N ALA A 85 1.66 -6.64 -16.95
CA ALA A 85 1.28 -7.06 -18.29
C ALA A 85 1.76 -5.97 -19.26
N PRO A 86 2.48 -6.31 -20.34
CA PRO A 86 2.93 -5.30 -21.29
C PRO A 86 1.71 -4.54 -21.77
N SER A 87 1.68 -3.23 -21.54
CA SER A 87 0.69 -2.35 -22.15
C SER A 87 0.78 -2.60 -23.65
N LEU A 88 -0.28 -3.13 -24.26
CA LEU A 88 -0.34 -3.34 -25.70
C LEU A 88 0.07 -2.04 -26.38
N SER A 89 1.05 -2.12 -27.27
CA SER A 89 1.47 -0.95 -28.03
C SER A 89 0.31 -0.53 -28.94
N PHE A 90 0.27 0.75 -29.33
CA PHE A 90 -0.72 1.25 -30.30
C PHE A 90 -0.79 0.39 -31.58
N HIS A 91 0.34 -0.20 -31.99
CA HIS A 91 0.40 -1.10 -33.15
C HIS A 91 -0.34 -2.43 -32.91
N ASP A 92 -0.24 -3.01 -31.70
CA ASP A 92 -0.88 -4.28 -31.36
C ASP A 92 -2.41 -4.16 -31.35
N THR A 93 -2.93 -2.97 -31.04
CA THR A 93 -4.37 -2.68 -31.00
C THR A 93 -4.98 -2.56 -32.42
N MET A 94 -4.21 -2.01 -33.37
CA MET A 94 -4.67 -1.87 -34.77
C MET A 94 -4.68 -3.22 -35.51
N GLU A 95 -3.65 -4.06 -35.33
CA GLU A 95 -3.58 -5.40 -35.92
C GLU A 95 -4.75 -6.29 -35.45
N ALA A 96 -5.10 -6.25 -34.16
CA ALA A 96 -6.23 -7.00 -33.62
C ALA A 96 -7.58 -6.54 -34.22
N THR A 97 -7.73 -5.24 -34.47
CA THR A 97 -8.94 -4.68 -35.08
C THR A 97 -9.06 -5.08 -36.56
N LEU A 98 -7.94 -5.10 -37.29
CA LEU A 98 -7.89 -5.48 -38.71
C LEU A 98 -8.10 -6.99 -38.95
N LYS A 99 -7.63 -7.86 -38.05
CA LYS A 99 -7.82 -9.33 -38.14
C LYS A 99 -9.21 -9.81 -37.69
N SER A 100 -10.03 -8.92 -37.12
CA SER A 100 -11.41 -9.21 -36.69
C SER A 100 -12.48 -8.80 -37.71
N LYS A 101 -12.07 -8.30 -38.89
CA LYS A 101 -12.92 -8.03 -40.05
C LYS A 101 -12.60 -9.02 -41.16
#